data_AF-A0A2V9JD74-F1
#
_entry.id   AF-A0A2V9JD74-F1
#
_cell.length_a   1.000
_cell.length_b   1.000
_cell.length_c   1.000
_cell.angle_alpha   90.00
_cell.angle_beta   90.00
_cell.angle_gamma   90.00
#
_symmetry.space_group_name_H-M   'P 1'
#
loop_
_entity.id
_entity.type
_entity.pdbx_description
1 polymer ?
#
loop_
_entity_poly.entity_id
_entity_poly.type
_entity_poly.pdbx_seq_one_letter_code
_entity_poly.pdbx_strand_id
1 'polypeptide(L)'
;MPLKVRSQVDSGLWLHRFAIVVSVCTLALIFVGGLVTSTGSGLAVPDWPLAHGRLFPEMVGGVRYEVGHRMVAATVGLLTLVLALWLRSREPRRWVRRLGGLALVVVLCQAALGGVTVLLSWR
;
A
#
# COMPACT_ATOMS: atom_id res chain seq x y z
N MET A 1 28.44 -19.61 -22.26
CA MET A 1 27.41 -19.93 -21.25
C MET A 1 27.55 -19.20 -19.88
N PRO A 2 28.02 -17.93 -19.75
CA PRO A 2 28.00 -17.19 -18.47
C PRO A 2 26.81 -16.22 -18.29
N LEU A 3 26.11 -15.87 -19.37
CA LEU A 3 25.08 -14.80 -19.35
C LEU A 3 23.86 -15.16 -18.50
N LYS A 4 23.45 -16.44 -18.47
CA LYS A 4 22.23 -16.87 -17.76
C LYS A 4 22.38 -16.82 -16.24
N VAL A 5 23.57 -17.12 -15.71
CA VAL A 5 23.85 -17.08 -14.26
C VAL A 5 23.86 -15.64 -13.75
N ARG A 6 24.52 -14.69 -14.45
CA ARG A 6 24.49 -13.26 -14.09
C ARG A 6 23.07 -12.71 -14.02
N SER A 7 22.25 -12.97 -15.04
CA SER A 7 20.87 -12.48 -15.09
C SER A 7 19.99 -12.94 -13.91
N GLN A 8 20.24 -14.14 -13.36
CA GLN A 8 19.51 -14.68 -12.22
C GLN A 8 19.95 -14.03 -10.91
N VAL A 9 21.26 -13.82 -10.72
CA VAL A 9 21.82 -13.13 -9.55
C VAL A 9 21.35 -11.67 -9.51
N ASP A 10 21.44 -10.96 -10.64
CA ASP A 10 21.00 -9.57 -10.75
C ASP A 10 19.50 -9.44 -10.42
N SER A 11 18.66 -10.33 -10.97
CA SER A 11 17.22 -10.34 -10.69
C SER A 11 16.90 -10.52 -9.20
N GLY A 12 17.65 -11.37 -8.49
CA GLY A 12 17.48 -11.56 -7.05
C GLY A 12 17.82 -10.31 -6.22
N LEU A 13 18.90 -9.62 -6.59
CA LEU A 13 19.32 -8.35 -5.96
C LEU A 13 18.27 -7.25 -6.17
N TRP A 14 17.75 -7.11 -7.40
CA TRP A 14 16.71 -6.13 -7.71
C TRP A 14 15.39 -6.43 -6.98
N LEU A 15 14.99 -7.70 -6.92
CA LEU A 15 13.79 -8.10 -6.18
C LEU A 15 13.93 -7.83 -4.68
N HIS A 16 15.11 -8.09 -4.09
CA HIS A 16 15.38 -7.79 -2.70
C HIS A 16 15.33 -6.29 -2.40
N ARG A 17 15.98 -5.47 -3.24
CA ARG A 17 15.93 -4.00 -3.12
C ARG A 17 14.49 -3.48 -3.25
N PHE A 18 13.73 -4.02 -4.20
CA PHE A 18 12.33 -3.67 -4.38
C PHE A 18 11.51 -4.02 -3.14
N ALA A 19 11.69 -5.22 -2.57
CA ALA A 19 11.02 -5.62 -1.33
C ALA A 19 11.33 -4.65 -0.17
N ILE A 20 12.59 -4.23 0.00
CA ILE A 20 12.98 -3.24 1.02
C ILE A 20 12.23 -1.92 0.80
N VAL A 21 12.19 -1.41 -0.43
CA VAL A 21 11.48 -0.16 -0.76
C VAL A 21 10.01 -0.29 -0.42
N VAL A 22 9.35 -1.39 -0.81
CA VAL A 22 7.94 -1.63 -0.45
C VAL A 22 7.75 -1.64 1.06
N SER A 23 8.61 -2.33 1.82
CA SER A 23 8.53 -2.35 3.29
C SER A 23 8.68 -0.96 3.92
N VAL A 24 9.63 -0.15 3.43
CA VAL A 24 9.83 1.22 3.92
C VAL A 24 8.61 2.10 3.59
N CYS A 25 8.07 2.00 2.38
CA CYS A 25 6.86 2.72 2.00
C CYS A 25 5.64 2.31 2.85
N THR A 26 5.49 1.02 3.15
CA THR A 26 4.42 0.53 4.04
C THR A 26 4.58 1.08 5.46
N LEU A 27 5.80 1.13 5.99
CA LEU A 27 6.06 1.74 7.30
C LEU A 27 5.69 3.23 7.31
N ALA A 28 6.10 3.98 6.28
CA ALA A 28 5.73 5.38 6.13
C ALA A 28 4.20 5.56 6.05
N LEU A 29 3.51 4.68 5.32
CA LEU A 29 2.04 4.68 5.23
C LEU A 29 1.38 4.50 6.60
N ILE A 30 1.90 3.61 7.44
CA ILE A 30 1.39 3.39 8.81
C ILE A 30 1.54 4.67 9.64
N PHE A 31 2.70 5.33 9.57
CA PHE A 31 2.91 6.62 10.25
C PHE A 31 1.93 7.69 9.78
N VAL A 32 1.76 7.86 8.45
CA VAL A 32 0.81 8.83 7.89
C VAL A 32 -0.62 8.52 8.30
N GLY A 33 -1.01 7.24 8.33
CA GLY A 33 -2.33 6.81 8.81
C GLY A 33 -2.56 7.18 10.28
N GLY A 34 -1.55 6.98 11.12
CA GLY A 34 -1.57 7.43 12.51
C GLY A 34 -1.77 8.95 12.62
N LEU A 35 -1.06 9.75 11.81
CA LEU A 35 -1.20 11.20 11.79
C LEU A 35 -2.62 11.66 11.36
N VAL A 36 -3.23 11.03 10.35
CA VAL A 36 -4.60 11.36 9.92
C VAL A 36 -5.60 11.11 11.05
N THR A 37 -5.45 10.00 11.77
CA THR A 37 -6.28 9.67 12.93
C THR A 37 -6.06 10.66 14.08
N SER A 38 -4.80 10.96 14.42
CA SER A 38 -4.47 11.87 15.54
C SER A 38 -4.82 13.34 15.27
N THR A 39 -4.84 13.78 14.01
CA THR A 39 -5.24 15.16 13.65
C THR A 39 -6.76 15.35 13.60
N GLY A 40 -7.56 14.32 13.83
CA GLY A 40 -9.01 14.36 13.65
C GLY A 40 -9.44 14.50 12.18
N SER A 41 -8.49 14.47 11.24
CA SER A 41 -8.73 14.63 9.81
C SER A 41 -9.42 13.42 9.19
N GLY A 42 -9.50 12.29 9.90
CA GLY A 42 -10.26 11.11 9.46
C GLY A 42 -11.78 11.31 9.43
N LEU A 43 -12.27 12.42 9.96
CA LEU A 43 -13.65 12.90 9.83
C LEU A 43 -13.76 14.05 8.82
N ALA A 44 -12.73 14.32 8.01
CA ALA A 44 -12.82 15.42 7.04
C ALA A 44 -13.66 15.05 5.82
N VAL A 45 -13.78 13.75 5.52
CA VAL A 45 -14.54 13.22 4.39
C VAL A 45 -15.48 12.10 4.87
N PRO A 46 -16.82 12.27 4.77
CA PRO A 46 -17.78 11.22 5.14
C PRO A 46 -17.88 10.07 4.14
N ASP A 47 -17.33 10.26 2.94
CA ASP A 47 -17.44 9.31 1.83
C ASP A 47 -16.20 8.41 1.70
N TRP A 48 -16.43 7.17 1.29
CA TRP A 48 -15.40 6.23 0.85
C TRP A 48 -15.97 5.34 -0.27
N PRO A 49 -15.23 5.02 -1.35
CA PRO A 49 -13.81 5.31 -1.61
C PRO A 49 -13.54 6.71 -2.20
N LEU A 50 -14.57 7.36 -2.74
CA LEU A 50 -14.51 8.74 -3.24
C LEU A 50 -14.47 9.73 -2.07
N ALA A 51 -14.05 10.97 -2.34
CA ALA A 51 -14.11 12.06 -1.38
C ALA A 51 -15.00 13.19 -1.91
N HIS A 52 -16.16 13.41 -1.28
CA HIS A 52 -17.18 14.35 -1.76
C HIS A 52 -17.61 14.05 -3.22
N GLY A 53 -17.75 12.77 -3.57
CA GLY A 53 -18.05 12.31 -4.92
C GLY A 53 -16.94 12.52 -5.97
N ARG A 54 -15.75 13.00 -5.57
CA ARG A 54 -14.60 13.24 -6.47
C ARG A 54 -13.39 12.40 -6.07
N LEU A 55 -12.55 12.04 -7.05
CA LEU A 55 -11.24 11.43 -6.80
C LEU A 55 -10.21 12.48 -6.34
N PHE A 56 -10.38 13.72 -6.79
CA PHE A 56 -9.53 14.87 -6.46
C PHE A 56 -10.40 16.06 -6.04
N PRO A 57 -10.89 16.10 -4.79
CA PRO A 57 -11.57 17.27 -4.25
C PRO A 57 -10.56 18.40 -3.96
N GLU A 58 -11.06 19.59 -3.64
CA GLU A 58 -10.21 20.70 -3.19
C GLU A 58 -9.46 20.29 -1.91
N MET A 59 -8.13 20.32 -1.97
CA MET A 59 -7.25 19.86 -0.88
C MET A 59 -7.10 20.93 0.22
N VAL A 60 -8.22 21.31 0.84
CA VAL A 60 -8.28 22.33 1.89
C VAL A 60 -8.39 21.68 3.27
N GLY A 61 -7.69 22.21 4.27
CA GLY A 61 -7.86 21.77 5.67
C GLY A 61 -7.49 20.29 5.90
N GLY A 62 -8.35 19.54 6.60
CA GLY A 62 -8.18 18.11 6.91
C GLY A 62 -8.30 17.18 5.70
N VAL A 63 -9.05 17.59 4.66
CA VAL A 63 -9.30 16.79 3.44
C VAL A 63 -8.00 16.43 2.73
N ARG A 64 -7.00 17.33 2.74
CA ARG A 64 -5.69 17.09 2.14
C ARG A 64 -4.96 15.88 2.76
N TYR A 65 -5.09 15.70 4.07
CA TYR A 65 -4.40 14.65 4.80
C TYR A 65 -5.08 13.31 4.56
N GLU A 66 -6.42 13.30 4.56
CA GLU A 66 -7.19 12.09 4.32
C GLU A 66 -7.07 11.59 2.88
N VAL A 67 -7.28 12.47 1.90
CA VAL A 67 -7.12 12.13 0.47
C VAL A 67 -5.68 11.78 0.15
N GLY A 68 -4.71 12.55 0.68
CA GLY A 68 -3.29 12.26 0.53
C GLY A 68 -2.91 10.88 1.08
N HIS A 69 -3.40 10.52 2.26
CA HIS A 69 -3.21 9.19 2.83
C HIS A 69 -3.81 8.10 1.93
N ARG A 70 -5.03 8.28 1.40
CA ARG A 70 -5.66 7.33 0.46
C ARG A 70 -4.82 7.13 -0.81
N MET A 71 -4.23 8.20 -1.37
CA MET A 71 -3.36 8.10 -2.54
C MET A 71 -2.05 7.34 -2.25
N VAL A 72 -1.42 7.60 -1.10
CA VAL A 72 -0.24 6.86 -0.67
C VAL A 72 -0.58 5.39 -0.42
N ALA A 73 -1.73 5.11 0.20
CA ALA A 73 -2.22 3.75 0.43
C ALA A 73 -2.42 2.97 -0.89
N ALA A 74 -3.05 3.61 -1.88
CA ALA A 74 -3.24 3.02 -3.21
C ALA A 74 -1.89 2.71 -3.89
N THR A 75 -0.92 3.62 -3.77
CA THR A 75 0.43 3.44 -4.31
C THR A 75 1.14 2.25 -3.66
N VAL A 76 1.11 2.16 -2.33
CA VAL A 76 1.70 1.02 -1.59
C VAL A 76 1.00 -0.29 -1.93
N GLY A 77 -0.33 -0.29 -2.08
CA GLY A 77 -1.09 -1.46 -2.54
C GLY A 77 -0.64 -1.95 -3.92
N LEU A 78 -0.45 -1.03 -4.87
CA LEU A 78 0.05 -1.37 -6.20
C LEU A 78 1.48 -1.92 -6.17
N LEU A 79 2.38 -1.28 -5.42
CA LEU A 79 3.74 -1.78 -5.24
C LEU A 79 3.77 -3.18 -4.62
N THR A 80 2.90 -3.43 -3.63
CA THR A 80 2.74 -4.75 -3.00
C THR A 80 2.22 -5.79 -3.99
N LEU A 81 1.27 -5.43 -4.86
CA LEU A 81 0.80 -6.30 -5.94
C LEU A 81 1.92 -6.66 -6.91
N VAL A 82 2.71 -5.67 -7.36
CA VAL A 82 3.87 -5.90 -8.23
C VAL A 82 4.87 -6.83 -7.54
N LEU A 83 5.17 -6.61 -6.25
CA LEU A 83 6.07 -7.48 -5.48
C LEU A 83 5.56 -8.92 -5.41
N ALA A 84 4.26 -9.11 -5.13
CA ALA A 84 3.65 -10.44 -5.05
C ALA A 84 3.70 -11.19 -6.40
N LEU A 85 3.43 -10.49 -7.52
CA LEU A 85 3.52 -11.05 -8.86
C LEU A 85 4.98 -11.36 -9.25
N TRP A 86 5.92 -10.47 -8.90
CA TRP A 86 7.33 -10.67 -9.20
C TRP A 86 7.91 -11.86 -8.42
N LEU A 87 7.59 -11.97 -7.12
CA LEU A 87 7.91 -13.13 -6.29
C LEU A 87 7.32 -14.41 -6.88
N ARG A 88 6.05 -14.39 -7.32
CA ARG A 88 5.41 -15.56 -7.94
C ARG A 88 6.15 -16.07 -9.17
N SER A 89 6.73 -15.16 -9.97
CA SER A 89 7.41 -15.48 -11.23
C SER A 89 8.88 -15.85 -11.07
N ARG A 90 9.59 -15.31 -10.06
CA ARG A 90 11.06 -15.45 -9.95
C ARG A 90 11.53 -16.23 -8.72
N GLU A 91 10.71 -16.37 -7.69
CA GLU A 91 11.12 -17.00 -6.44
C GLU A 91 10.81 -18.51 -6.43
N PRO A 92 11.83 -19.39 -6.38
CA PRO A 92 11.61 -20.83 -6.31
C PRO A 92 11.00 -21.28 -4.99
N ARG A 93 11.23 -20.55 -3.89
CA ARG A 93 10.77 -20.91 -2.55
C ARG A 93 9.27 -20.61 -2.39
N ARG A 94 8.46 -21.68 -2.31
CA ARG A 94 7.00 -21.57 -2.16
C ARG A 94 6.56 -20.75 -0.95
N TRP A 95 7.31 -20.79 0.16
CA TRP A 95 6.97 -20.04 1.37
C TRP A 95 7.10 -18.52 1.18
N VAL A 96 8.13 -18.05 0.48
CA VAL A 96 8.32 -16.62 0.20
C VAL A 96 7.20 -16.10 -0.71
N ARG A 97 6.79 -16.90 -1.70
CA ARG A 97 5.64 -16.59 -2.56
C ARG A 97 4.34 -16.47 -1.77
N ARG A 98 4.12 -17.36 -0.79
CA ARG A 98 2.96 -17.29 0.10
C ARG A 98 3.00 -16.04 0.97
N LEU A 99 4.16 -15.65 1.49
CA LEU A 99 4.32 -14.41 2.25
C LEU A 99 4.02 -13.16 1.41
N GLY A 100 4.50 -13.12 0.15
CA GLY A 100 4.17 -12.01 -0.76
C GLY A 100 2.66 -11.93 -1.06
N GLY A 101 2.01 -13.07 -1.28
CA GLY A 101 0.56 -13.13 -1.45
C GLY A 101 -0.21 -12.73 -0.19
N LEU A 102 0.23 -13.18 0.98
CA LEU A 102 -0.36 -12.83 2.27
C LEU A 102 -0.23 -11.33 2.54
N ALA A 103 0.94 -10.72 2.27
CA ALA A 103 1.15 -9.29 2.43
C ALA A 103 0.15 -8.47 1.60
N LEU A 104 -0.09 -8.87 0.34
CA LEU A 104 -1.10 -8.24 -0.51
C LEU A 104 -2.51 -8.34 0.10
N VAL A 105 -2.91 -9.53 0.56
CA VAL A 105 -4.22 -9.73 1.21
C VAL A 105 -4.35 -8.84 2.44
N VAL A 106 -3.32 -8.78 3.29
CA VAL A 106 -3.32 -7.94 4.50
C VAL A 106 -3.47 -6.46 4.15
N VAL A 107 -2.76 -5.95 3.13
CA VAL A 107 -2.88 -4.54 2.70
C VAL A 107 -4.29 -4.23 2.18
N LEU A 108 -4.90 -5.14 1.42
CA LEU A 108 -6.27 -4.97 0.94
C LEU A 108 -7.29 -4.99 2.08
N CYS A 109 -7.14 -5.90 3.04
CA CYS A 109 -7.95 -5.94 4.24
C CYS A 109 -7.80 -4.67 5.07
N GLN A 110 -6.57 -4.15 5.23
CA GLN A 110 -6.31 -2.90 5.94
C GLN A 110 -6.98 -1.70 5.26
N ALA A 111 -6.93 -1.61 3.92
CA ALA A 111 -7.59 -0.56 3.17
C ALA A 111 -9.13 -0.62 3.31
N ALA A 112 -9.72 -1.82 3.25
CA ALA A 112 -11.15 -2.02 3.44
C ALA A 112 -11.60 -1.66 4.86
N LEU A 113 -10.86 -2.14 5.88
CA LEU A 113 -11.15 -1.82 7.28
C LEU A 113 -11.05 -0.31 7.55
N GLY A 114 -10.03 0.37 7.02
CA GLY A 114 -9.91 1.83 7.13
C GLY A 114 -11.11 2.56 6.54
N GLY A 115 -11.59 2.14 5.36
CA GLY A 115 -12.81 2.70 4.76
C GLY A 115 -14.06 2.46 5.59
N VAL A 116 -14.23 1.26 6.13
CA VAL A 116 -15.35 0.92 7.02
C VAL A 116 -15.31 1.76 8.30
N THR A 117 -14.12 1.98 8.89
CA THR A 117 -13.99 2.83 10.07
C THR A 117 -14.49 4.25 9.81
N VAL A 118 -14.12 4.86 8.67
CA VAL A 118 -14.60 6.19 8.28
C VAL A 118 -16.14 6.22 8.21
N LEU A 119 -16.75 5.25 7.53
CA LEU A 119 -18.21 5.17 7.39
C LEU A 119 -18.94 4.94 8.72
N LEU A 120 -18.35 4.16 9.63
CA LEU A 120 -18.91 3.91 10.96
C LEU A 120 -18.80 5.13 11.87
N SER A 121 -17.70 5.89 11.80
CA SER A 121 -17.48 7.07 12.64
C SER A 121 -18.43 8.24 12.35
N TRP A 122 -19.20 8.17 11.26
CA TRP A 122 -20.21 9.15 10.87
C TRP A 122 -21.66 8.73 11.19
N ARG A 123 -21.88 7.55 11.78
CA ARG A 123 -23.20 7.10 12.26
C ARG A 123 -23.35 7.37 13.75
#